data_AF-A0A3B0QAH7-F1
#
_entry.id   AF-A0A3B0QAH7-F1
#
_cell.length_a   1.000
_cell.length_b   1.000
_cell.length_c   1.000
_cell.angle_alpha   90.00
_cell.angle_beta   90.00
_cell.angle_gamma   90.00
#
_symmetry.space_group_name_H-M   'P 1'
#
loop_
_entity.id
_entity.type
_entity.pdbx_description
1 polymer ?
#
loop_
_entity_poly.entity_id
_entity_poly.type
_entity_poly.pdbx_seq_one_letter_code
_entity_poly.pdbx_strand_id
1 'polypeptide(L)'
;MKSKKVLTSVFALLVSASVLTACNAPGSSKPISSGGKDIKVTQPGDGVEVPGLPTNPIIGGRVGGIESLVDSGDISNPKERNFIRSRSLKFISKNQPIKYVAFGDSLTAGFDGTLPKDYKGKLEVDGSISGLSYPSFLARMLNVNGRVQSYDNFAISGSRVLDW
;
A
#
# COMPACT_ATOMS: atom_id res chain seq x y z
N MET A 1 8.74 -67.68 -32.40
CA MET A 1 10.14 -67.84 -31.95
C MET A 1 10.73 -66.44 -31.74
N LYS A 2 11.02 -66.07 -30.47
CA LYS A 2 11.98 -65.07 -29.94
C LYS A 2 12.03 -63.66 -30.59
N SER A 3 11.42 -62.63 -29.96
CA SER A 3 12.05 -61.61 -29.08
C SER A 3 13.20 -60.83 -29.76
N LYS A 4 13.18 -59.49 -29.83
CA LYS A 4 13.53 -58.63 -28.69
C LYS A 4 13.00 -57.20 -28.90
N LYS A 5 12.13 -56.76 -27.99
CA LYS A 5 11.94 -55.36 -27.62
C LYS A 5 13.11 -54.99 -26.70
N VAL A 6 14.05 -54.17 -27.14
CA VAL A 6 15.02 -53.48 -26.25
C VAL A 6 15.45 -52.18 -26.93
N LEU A 7 14.71 -51.09 -26.68
CA LEU A 7 15.29 -49.74 -26.71
C LEU A 7 14.41 -48.79 -25.88
N THR A 8 14.08 -49.24 -24.67
CA THR A 8 13.68 -48.40 -23.55
C THR A 8 14.74 -48.56 -22.48
N SER A 9 15.09 -47.47 -21.79
CA SER A 9 16.11 -47.36 -20.73
C SER A 9 17.57 -47.23 -21.20
N VAL A 10 18.02 -46.00 -21.49
CA VAL A 10 19.13 -45.31 -20.78
C VAL A 10 18.89 -43.80 -20.95
N PHE A 11 19.17 -42.99 -19.92
CA PHE A 11 18.97 -41.54 -19.76
C PHE A 11 17.69 -41.07 -19.03
N ALA A 12 17.29 -41.81 -18.00
CA ALA A 12 16.79 -41.20 -16.77
C ALA A 12 17.94 -41.16 -15.74
N LEU A 13 18.69 -40.06 -15.68
CA LEU A 13 19.57 -39.67 -14.56
C LEU A 13 20.20 -38.30 -14.84
N LEU A 14 19.37 -37.24 -14.78
CA LEU A 14 19.84 -35.89 -14.49
C LEU A 14 19.16 -35.45 -13.19
N VAL A 15 19.62 -36.05 -12.09
CA VAL A 15 19.43 -35.50 -10.75
C VAL A 15 20.44 -34.37 -10.62
N SER A 16 20.07 -33.18 -11.06
CA SER A 16 20.81 -31.96 -10.73
C SER A 16 20.31 -31.47 -9.38
N ALA A 17 21.05 -31.83 -8.33
CA ALA A 17 20.86 -31.33 -6.99
C ALA A 17 21.08 -29.80 -6.94
N SER A 18 20.03 -29.10 -6.50
CA SER A 18 20.02 -27.87 -5.69
C SER A 18 21.23 -26.94 -5.69
N VAL A 19 21.01 -25.70 -6.12
CA VAL A 19 21.31 -24.54 -5.26
C VAL A 19 20.11 -23.60 -5.34
N LEU A 20 19.26 -23.62 -4.30
CA LEU A 20 18.33 -22.53 -4.05
C LEU A 20 19.16 -21.34 -3.56
N THR A 21 19.73 -20.57 -4.48
CA THR A 21 20.15 -19.20 -4.18
C THR A 21 18.88 -18.36 -4.05
N ALA A 22 18.20 -18.49 -2.90
CA ALA A 22 17.38 -17.41 -2.36
C ALA A 22 18.35 -16.31 -1.90
N CYS A 23 19.07 -15.71 -2.84
CA CYS A 23 19.80 -14.48 -2.60
C CYS A 23 18.72 -13.43 -2.42
N ASN A 24 18.47 -13.06 -1.17
CA ASN A 24 17.77 -11.83 -0.85
C ASN A 24 18.27 -10.74 -1.80
N ALA A 25 17.35 -10.09 -2.52
CA ALA A 25 17.71 -9.05 -3.49
C ALA A 25 18.70 -8.07 -2.83
N PRO A 26 19.79 -7.68 -3.50
CA PRO A 26 20.78 -6.77 -2.93
C PRO A 26 20.08 -5.53 -2.35
N GLY A 27 20.17 -5.33 -1.03
CA GLY A 27 19.53 -4.23 -0.30
C GLY A 27 18.26 -4.57 0.50
N SER A 28 17.71 -5.78 0.38
CA SER A 28 16.45 -6.20 1.04
C SER A 28 16.61 -6.63 2.52
N SER A 29 17.84 -6.91 2.97
CA SER A 29 18.10 -7.54 4.27
C SER A 29 18.06 -6.60 5.48
N LYS A 30 17.83 -5.30 5.28
CA LYS A 30 17.75 -4.33 6.38
C LYS A 30 16.39 -3.62 6.37
N PRO A 31 15.67 -3.57 7.50
CA PRO A 31 14.49 -2.73 7.59
C PRO A 31 14.86 -1.29 7.26
N ILE A 32 14.06 -0.64 6.42
CA ILE A 32 14.24 0.77 6.05
C ILE A 32 14.14 1.60 7.34
N SER A 33 15.19 2.37 7.64
CA SER A 33 15.14 3.33 8.76
C SER A 33 13.97 4.28 8.52
N SER A 34 13.18 4.55 9.55
CA SER A 34 12.21 5.65 9.50
C SER A 34 12.92 6.92 9.03
N GLY A 35 12.50 7.47 7.88
CA GLY A 35 13.02 8.75 7.38
C GLY A 35 12.64 9.90 8.30
N GLY A 36 13.36 11.01 8.22
CA GLY A 36 13.05 12.23 8.97
C GLY A 36 14.07 12.65 10.02
N LYS A 37 15.13 11.86 10.27
CA LYS A 37 16.21 12.21 11.20
C LYS A 37 17.19 13.25 10.61
N ASP A 38 17.17 13.39 9.30
CA ASP A 38 17.99 14.26 8.45
C ASP A 38 17.24 15.51 7.97
N ILE A 39 15.93 15.59 8.24
CA ILE A 39 15.15 16.80 7.97
C ILE A 39 15.52 17.84 9.02
N LYS A 40 16.47 18.71 8.67
CA LYS A 40 16.60 20.00 9.35
C LYS A 40 15.39 20.83 8.96
N VAL A 41 14.37 20.82 9.81
CA VAL A 41 13.28 21.80 9.71
C VAL A 41 13.90 23.15 10.04
N THR A 42 14.27 23.91 9.01
CA THR A 42 14.50 25.34 9.16
C THR A 42 13.20 25.91 9.69
N GLN A 43 13.18 26.35 10.94
CA GLN A 43 12.03 27.06 11.47
C GLN A 43 11.77 28.23 10.52
N PRO A 44 10.55 28.36 9.97
CA PRO A 44 10.25 29.46 9.07
C PRO A 44 10.49 30.76 9.84
N GLY A 45 11.46 31.53 9.37
CA GLY A 45 11.59 32.94 9.73
C GLY A 45 10.28 33.63 9.41
N ASP A 46 9.93 34.57 10.28
CA ASP A 46 8.73 35.40 10.30
C ASP A 46 7.83 35.36 9.05
N GLY A 47 6.69 34.68 9.21
CA GLY A 47 5.38 35.05 8.65
C GLY A 47 5.32 35.51 7.20
N VAL A 48 5.33 34.57 6.26
CA VAL A 48 4.61 34.76 4.99
C VAL A 48 3.28 34.03 5.12
N GLU A 49 2.20 34.79 5.28
CA GLU A 49 0.84 34.26 5.39
C GLU A 49 0.42 33.66 4.04
N VAL A 50 0.53 32.33 3.92
CA VAL A 50 0.12 31.61 2.71
C VAL A 50 -1.39 31.36 2.78
N PRO A 51 -2.19 31.80 1.80
CA PRO A 51 -3.63 31.55 1.79
C PRO A 51 -3.93 30.05 1.88
N GLY A 52 -4.76 29.65 2.86
CA GLY A 52 -5.17 28.27 3.08
C GLY A 52 -4.30 27.46 4.05
N LEU A 53 -3.23 28.04 4.61
CA LEU A 53 -2.51 27.43 5.71
C LEU A 53 -3.38 27.49 6.99
N PRO A 54 -3.65 26.37 7.69
CA PRO A 54 -4.41 26.40 8.92
C PRO A 54 -3.64 27.22 9.97
N THR A 55 -4.14 28.40 10.27
CA THR A 55 -3.57 29.36 11.24
C THR A 55 -3.84 28.98 12.68
N ASN A 56 -4.75 28.01 12.90
CA ASN A 56 -5.10 27.52 14.22
C ASN A 56 -4.74 26.03 14.35
N PRO A 57 -4.23 25.60 15.52
CA PRO A 57 -4.11 24.18 15.79
C PRO A 57 -5.47 23.51 15.64
N ILE A 58 -5.50 22.35 15.00
CA ILE A 58 -6.71 21.53 14.85
C ILE A 58 -7.13 21.10 16.26
N ILE A 59 -8.07 21.84 16.86
CA ILE A 59 -8.74 21.43 18.09
C ILE A 59 -9.69 20.31 17.67
N GLY A 60 -9.29 19.05 17.90
CA GLY A 60 -10.16 17.91 17.73
C GLY A 60 -11.47 18.13 18.49
N GLY A 61 -12.60 18.00 17.80
CA GLY A 61 -13.93 18.19 18.37
C GLY A 61 -14.10 17.37 19.64
N ARG A 62 -14.34 18.07 20.76
CA ARG A 62 -14.62 17.50 22.08
C ARG A 62 -15.93 16.72 22.02
N VAL A 63 -15.90 15.41 22.20
CA VAL A 63 -17.05 14.67 22.73
C VAL A 63 -16.81 14.49 24.22
N GLY A 64 -17.54 15.26 25.02
CA GLY A 64 -17.85 14.98 26.43
C GLY A 64 -16.70 14.86 27.43
N GLY A 65 -16.42 15.96 28.14
CA GLY A 65 -16.05 15.92 29.57
C GLY A 65 -14.64 15.49 29.95
N ILE A 66 -13.67 16.38 29.80
CA ILE A 66 -12.55 16.54 30.76
C ILE A 66 -12.28 18.05 30.86
N GLU A 67 -12.60 18.63 32.01
CA GLU A 67 -12.10 19.94 32.46
C GLU A 67 -10.70 19.75 33.05
N SER A 68 -9.82 20.74 32.84
CA SER A 68 -8.45 20.83 33.37
C SER A 68 -7.47 19.82 32.73
N LEU A 69 -6.41 20.21 32.02
CA LEU A 69 -5.29 21.03 32.48
C LEU A 69 -4.66 21.72 31.25
N VAL A 70 -4.83 23.04 31.13
CA VAL A 70 -3.93 23.84 30.29
C VAL A 70 -2.65 24.01 31.11
N ASP A 71 -1.76 23.04 31.00
CA ASP A 71 -0.38 23.20 31.46
C ASP A 71 0.37 23.97 30.39
N SER A 72 0.64 25.25 30.67
CA SER A 72 1.56 26.10 29.91
C SER A 72 3.00 25.59 30.08
N GLY A 73 3.25 24.38 29.59
CA GLY A 73 4.52 23.69 29.69
C GLY A 73 5.43 24.03 28.52
N ASP A 74 6.53 24.72 28.87
CA ASP A 74 7.83 24.81 28.21
C ASP A 74 8.00 24.05 26.87
N ILE A 75 8.12 24.82 25.78
CA ILE A 75 8.30 24.37 24.39
C ILE A 75 9.72 23.78 24.18
N SER A 76 10.65 23.97 25.12
CA SER A 76 12.06 23.58 24.95
C SER A 76 12.32 22.07 25.05
N ASN A 77 11.34 21.28 25.47
CA ASN A 77 11.52 19.84 25.64
C ASN A 77 10.25 19.08 25.24
N PRO A 78 10.08 18.69 23.96
CA PRO A 78 8.92 17.94 23.53
C PRO A 78 8.99 16.54 24.14
N LYS A 79 8.41 16.36 25.33
CA LYS A 79 8.05 15.04 25.82
C LYS A 79 7.08 14.44 24.82
N GLU A 80 7.50 13.38 24.13
CA GLU A 80 6.62 12.60 23.25
C GLU A 80 5.40 12.15 24.06
N ARG A 81 4.29 12.90 23.94
CA ARG A 81 3.02 12.49 24.49
C ARG A 81 2.40 11.52 23.49
N ASN A 82 2.42 10.23 23.84
CA ASN A 82 1.67 9.22 23.11
C ASN A 82 0.17 9.47 23.29
N PHE A 83 -0.43 10.19 22.35
CA PHE A 83 -1.88 10.37 22.34
C PHE A 83 -2.55 9.04 21.99
N ILE A 84 -3.41 8.54 22.88
CA ILE A 84 -4.24 7.38 22.59
C ILE A 84 -5.26 7.79 21.52
N ARG A 85 -5.08 7.30 20.30
CA ARG A 85 -6.04 7.52 19.20
C ARG A 85 -7.24 6.59 19.39
N SER A 86 -8.43 7.17 19.53
CA SER A 86 -9.67 6.39 19.50
C SER A 86 -9.86 5.78 18.11
N ARG A 87 -10.20 4.49 18.04
CA ARG A 87 -10.48 3.81 16.76
C ARG A 87 -11.80 4.29 16.19
N SER A 88 -11.85 4.47 14.87
CA SER A 88 -13.11 4.75 14.16
C SER A 88 -14.10 3.59 14.29
N LEU A 89 -15.39 3.92 14.36
CA LEU A 89 -16.49 2.93 14.28
C LEU A 89 -16.49 2.15 12.96
N LYS A 90 -15.82 2.66 11.92
CA LYS A 90 -15.68 2.03 10.59
C LYS A 90 -14.28 1.45 10.37
N PHE A 91 -13.55 1.14 11.43
CA PHE A 91 -12.23 0.55 11.34
C PHE A 91 -12.26 -0.81 10.62
N ILE A 92 -11.45 -0.95 9.57
CA ILE A 92 -11.30 -2.20 8.83
C ILE A 92 -10.18 -2.99 9.49
N SER A 93 -10.53 -4.08 10.18
CA SER A 93 -9.53 -4.90 10.86
C SER A 93 -8.70 -5.75 9.88
N LYS A 94 -7.51 -6.20 10.33
CA LYS A 94 -6.55 -6.93 9.49
C LYS A 94 -7.13 -8.19 8.83
N ASN A 95 -8.01 -8.92 9.52
CA ASN A 95 -8.59 -10.18 9.05
C ASN A 95 -10.02 -10.01 8.52
N GLN A 96 -10.53 -8.79 8.48
CA GLN A 96 -11.86 -8.51 7.94
C GLN A 96 -11.81 -8.64 6.40
N PRO A 97 -12.75 -9.40 5.81
CA PRO A 97 -12.93 -9.43 4.35
C PRO A 97 -13.28 -8.05 3.82
N ILE A 98 -12.78 -7.72 2.63
CA ILE A 98 -13.00 -6.40 2.02
C ILE A 98 -13.56 -6.51 0.61
N LYS A 99 -14.41 -5.55 0.25
CA LYS A 99 -14.83 -5.26 -1.12
C LYS A 99 -14.17 -3.96 -1.52
N TYR A 100 -13.34 -4.00 -2.55
CA TYR A 100 -12.51 -2.89 -2.94
C TYR A 100 -12.95 -2.34 -4.30
N VAL A 101 -13.19 -1.03 -4.37
CA VAL A 101 -13.50 -0.33 -5.62
C VAL A 101 -12.46 0.77 -5.78
N ALA A 102 -11.91 0.89 -6.99
CA ALA A 102 -11.05 2.00 -7.37
C ALA A 102 -11.68 2.78 -8.52
N PHE A 103 -11.50 4.10 -8.49
CA PHE A 103 -11.95 5.04 -9.51
C PHE A 103 -11.03 6.27 -9.48
N GLY A 104 -10.97 7.00 -10.58
CA GLY A 104 -10.05 8.13 -10.74
C GLY A 104 -9.61 8.28 -12.19
N ASP A 105 -8.54 9.05 -12.39
CA ASP A 105 -8.02 9.42 -13.69
C ASP A 105 -6.99 8.41 -14.24
N SER A 106 -6.11 8.89 -15.14
CA SER A 106 -5.07 8.09 -15.79
C SER A 106 -4.09 7.44 -14.82
N LEU A 107 -3.78 8.08 -13.69
CA LEU A 107 -2.88 7.51 -12.68
C LEU A 107 -3.51 6.29 -12.02
N THR A 108 -4.80 6.36 -11.73
CA THR A 108 -5.55 5.25 -11.15
C THR A 108 -5.83 4.16 -12.19
N ALA A 109 -5.98 4.55 -13.47
CA ALA A 109 -6.16 3.61 -14.58
C ALA A 109 -4.88 2.82 -14.92
N GLY A 110 -3.72 3.29 -14.48
CA GLY A 110 -2.43 2.64 -14.71
C GLY A 110 -1.75 3.06 -16.02
N PHE A 111 -1.96 4.31 -16.45
CA PHE A 111 -1.25 4.89 -17.58
C PHE A 111 0.20 5.22 -17.20
N ASP A 112 1.17 4.73 -17.99
CA ASP A 112 2.60 5.02 -17.81
C ASP A 112 3.26 5.61 -19.07
N GLY A 113 2.50 5.85 -20.13
CA GLY A 113 2.99 6.35 -21.42
C GLY A 113 3.74 5.34 -22.28
N THR A 114 4.07 4.15 -21.76
CA THR A 114 4.74 3.07 -22.49
C THR A 114 3.77 1.97 -22.93
N LEU A 115 2.65 1.84 -22.23
CA LEU A 115 1.63 0.84 -22.49
C LEU A 115 0.63 1.32 -23.57
N PRO A 116 0.11 0.40 -24.41
CA PRO A 116 -0.82 0.75 -25.49
C PRO A 116 -2.21 1.17 -24.99
N LYS A 117 -2.53 0.92 -23.72
CA LYS A 117 -3.80 1.23 -23.07
C LYS A 117 -3.67 1.19 -21.55
N ASP A 118 -4.74 1.58 -20.88
CA ASP A 118 -4.88 1.45 -19.43
C ASP A 118 -5.07 0.00 -19.00
N TYR A 119 -4.34 -0.43 -17.96
CA TYR A 119 -4.44 -1.76 -17.36
C TYR A 119 -4.96 -1.66 -15.92
N LYS A 120 -6.24 -1.28 -15.80
CA LYS A 120 -6.93 -0.94 -14.55
C LYS A 120 -6.99 -2.09 -13.54
N GLY A 121 -7.32 -3.30 -13.99
CA GLY A 121 -7.37 -4.52 -13.16
C GLY A 121 -8.70 -4.80 -12.46
N LYS A 122 -8.87 -6.06 -12.03
CA LYS A 122 -10.02 -6.58 -11.28
C LYS A 122 -9.65 -7.88 -10.54
N LEU A 123 -10.56 -8.38 -9.71
CA LEU A 123 -10.49 -9.74 -9.16
C LEU A 123 -10.99 -10.73 -10.22
N GLU A 124 -10.15 -11.68 -10.57
CA GLU A 124 -10.47 -12.74 -11.52
C GLU A 124 -11.16 -13.92 -10.82
N VAL A 125 -11.81 -14.78 -11.61
CA VAL A 125 -12.59 -15.93 -11.11
C VAL A 125 -11.71 -16.94 -10.35
N ASP A 126 -10.42 -17.02 -10.68
CA ASP A 126 -9.44 -17.87 -10.01
C ASP A 126 -8.91 -17.27 -8.68
N GLY A 127 -9.39 -16.09 -8.30
CA GLY A 127 -8.96 -15.35 -7.11
C GLY A 127 -7.69 -14.51 -7.31
N SER A 128 -7.10 -14.51 -8.51
CA SER A 128 -5.98 -13.64 -8.84
C SER A 128 -6.43 -12.20 -9.09
N ILE A 129 -5.52 -11.25 -8.93
CA ILE A 129 -5.77 -9.83 -9.20
C ILE A 129 -5.03 -9.43 -10.47
N SER A 130 -5.79 -9.05 -11.51
CA SER A 130 -5.25 -8.56 -12.77
C SER A 130 -4.93 -7.06 -12.71
N GLY A 131 -4.27 -6.54 -13.75
CA GLY A 131 -3.94 -5.12 -13.89
C GLY A 131 -2.54 -4.72 -13.41
N LEU A 132 -2.09 -3.57 -13.90
CA LEU A 132 -0.77 -2.98 -13.64
C LEU A 132 -0.87 -1.66 -12.86
N SER A 133 -2.07 -1.13 -12.69
CA SER A 133 -2.35 0.08 -11.91
C SER A 133 -1.99 -0.05 -10.43
N TYR A 134 -1.74 1.08 -9.75
CA TYR A 134 -1.45 1.07 -8.31
C TYR A 134 -2.59 0.46 -7.45
N PRO A 135 -3.89 0.63 -7.78
CA PRO A 135 -4.96 -0.08 -7.08
C PRO A 135 -4.82 -1.59 -7.19
N SER A 136 -4.41 -2.10 -8.35
CA SER A 136 -4.21 -3.54 -8.55
C SER A 136 -3.05 -4.07 -7.72
N PHE A 137 -1.99 -3.27 -7.61
CA PHE A 137 -0.89 -3.57 -6.70
C PHE A 137 -1.35 -3.63 -5.23
N LEU A 138 -2.10 -2.63 -4.77
CA LEU A 138 -2.65 -2.62 -3.41
C LEU A 138 -3.61 -3.79 -3.17
N ALA A 139 -4.48 -4.10 -4.12
CA ALA A 139 -5.40 -5.24 -4.05
C ALA A 139 -4.63 -6.56 -3.90
N ARG A 140 -3.53 -6.77 -4.64
CA ARG A 140 -2.64 -7.93 -4.46
C ARG A 140 -2.05 -7.99 -3.05
N MET A 141 -1.55 -6.87 -2.53
CA MET A 141 -1.01 -6.81 -1.16
C MET A 141 -2.07 -7.12 -0.09
N LEU A 142 -3.31 -6.69 -0.32
CA LEU A 142 -4.41 -6.91 0.60
C LEU A 142 -5.00 -8.32 0.51
N ASN A 143 -4.86 -9.00 -0.63
CA ASN A 143 -5.47 -10.31 -0.90
C ASN A 143 -4.72 -11.49 -0.26
N VAL A 144 -4.32 -11.34 1.00
CA VAL A 144 -3.76 -12.43 1.81
C VAL A 144 -4.90 -13.37 2.22
N ASN A 145 -4.77 -14.67 1.91
CA ASN A 145 -5.77 -15.69 2.20
C ASN A 145 -7.17 -15.37 1.66
N GLY A 146 -7.27 -14.77 0.47
CA GLY A 146 -8.56 -14.45 -0.15
C GLY A 146 -9.34 -13.33 0.55
N ARG A 147 -8.64 -12.44 1.28
CA ARG A 147 -9.28 -11.33 2.01
C ARG A 147 -10.07 -10.38 1.11
N VAL A 148 -9.68 -10.22 -0.16
CA VAL A 148 -10.40 -9.39 -1.13
C VAL A 148 -11.53 -10.21 -1.75
N GLN A 149 -12.77 -9.92 -1.37
CA GLN A 149 -13.96 -10.62 -1.88
C GLN A 149 -14.39 -10.13 -3.27
N SER A 150 -14.11 -8.86 -3.57
CA SER A 150 -14.34 -8.26 -4.88
C SER A 150 -13.37 -7.11 -5.09
N TYR A 151 -12.90 -6.97 -6.32
CA TYR A 151 -12.10 -5.83 -6.74
C TYR A 151 -12.42 -5.45 -8.18
N ASP A 152 -12.75 -4.19 -8.40
CA ASP A 152 -12.89 -3.60 -9.73
C ASP A 152 -12.31 -2.19 -9.73
N ASN A 153 -11.56 -1.87 -10.78
CA ASN A 153 -11.03 -0.54 -11.02
C ASN A 153 -11.71 0.09 -12.24
N PHE A 154 -12.54 1.09 -11.96
CA PHE A 154 -13.32 1.81 -12.96
C PHE A 154 -12.61 3.04 -13.52
N ALA A 155 -11.43 3.41 -12.99
CA ALA A 155 -10.73 4.65 -13.34
C ALA A 155 -10.62 4.92 -14.85
N ILE A 156 -10.86 6.14 -15.31
CA ILE A 156 -10.87 6.50 -16.73
C ILE A 156 -9.82 7.57 -16.98
N SER A 157 -8.86 7.31 -17.87
CA SER A 157 -7.89 8.33 -18.28
C SER A 157 -8.57 9.60 -18.77
N GLY A 158 -8.15 10.74 -18.21
CA GLY A 158 -8.73 12.06 -18.49
C GLY A 158 -9.97 12.41 -17.67
N SER A 159 -10.47 11.52 -16.80
CA SER A 159 -11.60 11.87 -15.92
C SER A 159 -11.23 12.96 -14.93
N ARG A 160 -12.19 13.83 -14.64
CA ARG A 160 -12.12 14.86 -13.61
C ARG A 160 -13.00 14.45 -12.43
N VAL A 161 -12.92 15.21 -11.34
CA VAL A 161 -13.78 15.00 -10.17
C VAL A 161 -15.27 15.06 -10.52
N LEU A 162 -15.68 15.89 -11.50
CA LEU A 162 -17.07 16.03 -11.93
C LEU A 162 -17.64 14.83 -12.69
N ASP A 163 -16.78 13.91 -13.14
CA ASP A 163 -17.20 12.75 -13.94
C ASP A 163 -17.54 11.53 -13.05
N TRP A 164 -17.55 11.71 -11.72
CA TRP A 164 -17.83 10.71 -10.67
C TRP A 164 -18.97 11.17 -9.76
#